data_AF-A0A2E0Y095-F1
#
_entry.id   AF-A0A2E0Y095-F1
#
_cell.length_a   1.000
_cell.length_b   1.000
_cell.length_c   1.000
_cell.angle_alpha   90.00
_cell.angle_beta   90.00
_cell.angle_gamma   90.00
#
_symmetry.space_group_name_H-M   'P 1'
#
loop_
_entity.id
_entity.type
_entity.pdbx_description
1 polymer ?
#
loop_
_entity_poly.entity_id
_entity_poly.type
_entity_poly.pdbx_seq_one_letter_code
_entity_poly.pdbx_strand_id
1 'polypeptide(L)'
;MQRRHRVNRRIVLSTLLGTVLLAGASFVHADDSASQPVLTKQKKLFDINFDGGSLSELANLLEQEDSTADIFVQPDAVDFPVPPLSMQAVDMSACIWMLDHLTSTRENGERRTVMTDTYMVPGGTRLVVLGNSFSNPSRSLATPRNEARSRARRAVDEPVRKTTIETTSIGYLLTRGITAETILENIKSMQSLEPEQSPRAKVIISKSSAVIMVNGSRSQIDQIWGLLEAMEDSMRYRSDVASEPVNEDVASQEPNECGVIVMELEQLELLTLDQLRSRVTELSSLRKQMRGNQECQDLIKTQFMSSMEVLKDKTGGE
;
A
#
# COMPACT_ATOMS: atom_id res chain seq x y z
N MET A 1 -39.94 11.68 49.39
CA MET A 1 -39.67 12.73 48.39
C MET A 1 -38.45 12.34 47.57
N GLN A 2 -38.66 11.72 46.41
CA GLN A 2 -37.61 11.34 45.47
C GLN A 2 -37.41 12.48 44.47
N ARG A 3 -36.19 13.03 44.36
CA ARG A 3 -35.81 13.94 43.28
C ARG A 3 -34.74 13.30 42.42
N ARG A 4 -35.10 13.20 41.14
CA ARG A 4 -34.37 12.66 40.00
C ARG A 4 -33.13 13.51 39.70
N HIS A 5 -31.97 12.90 39.59
CA HIS A 5 -30.87 13.47 38.83
C HIS A 5 -30.79 12.80 37.45
N ARG A 6 -31.15 13.58 36.44
CA ARG A 6 -30.75 13.33 35.05
C ARG A 6 -29.29 13.74 34.91
N VAL A 7 -28.43 12.83 34.47
CA VAL A 7 -27.11 13.17 33.95
C VAL A 7 -27.14 12.93 32.45
N ASN A 8 -26.97 14.02 31.71
CA ASN A 8 -26.90 14.08 30.26
C ASN A 8 -25.44 13.92 29.82
N ARG A 9 -25.29 13.25 28.69
CA ARG A 9 -24.09 13.03 27.86
C ARG A 9 -23.22 14.29 27.67
N ARG A 10 -21.89 14.12 27.67
CA ARG A 10 -20.97 14.33 26.51
C ARG A 10 -19.47 14.22 26.92
N ILE A 11 -18.75 13.34 26.19
CA ILE A 11 -17.44 13.50 25.50
C ILE A 11 -16.27 14.02 26.37
N VAL A 12 -15.11 13.34 26.47
CA VAL A 12 -13.97 13.42 25.53
C VAL A 12 -12.99 12.25 25.76
N LEU A 13 -12.59 11.65 24.62
CA LEU A 13 -11.35 10.94 24.26
C LEU A 13 -10.30 10.65 25.35
N SER A 14 -9.91 9.37 25.44
CA SER A 14 -8.51 8.93 25.23
C SER A 14 -8.35 7.46 25.62
N THR A 15 -8.47 6.52 24.67
CA THR A 15 -7.90 5.16 24.75
C THR A 15 -8.29 4.38 23.50
N LEU A 16 -7.32 4.06 22.64
CA LEU A 16 -7.26 2.79 21.92
C LEU A 16 -5.87 2.67 21.31
N LEU A 17 -4.97 2.19 22.17
CA LEU A 17 -3.71 1.58 21.77
C LEU A 17 -4.01 0.20 21.18
N GLY A 18 -3.18 -0.19 20.23
CA GLY A 18 -3.32 -1.38 19.43
C GLY A 18 -3.32 -2.69 20.21
N THR A 19 -4.13 -3.60 19.68
CA THR A 19 -3.96 -5.05 19.71
C THR A 19 -4.59 -5.56 18.42
N VAL A 20 -3.78 -6.08 17.49
CA VAL A 20 -3.95 -7.44 16.97
C VAL A 20 -2.56 -7.96 16.62
N LEU A 21 -2.15 -8.96 17.40
CA LEU A 21 -1.03 -9.85 17.22
C LEU A 21 -1.20 -10.70 15.95
N LEU A 22 -0.08 -10.97 15.29
CA LEU A 22 0.13 -12.17 14.49
C LEU A 22 -0.16 -13.42 15.35
N ALA A 23 -0.92 -14.34 14.79
CA ALA A 23 -0.74 -15.77 15.04
C ALA A 23 -0.48 -16.41 13.67
N GLY A 24 0.70 -17.02 13.54
CA GLY A 24 1.07 -17.83 12.40
C GLY A 24 0.64 -19.28 12.58
N ALA A 25 0.64 -19.97 11.43
CA ALA A 25 0.81 -21.40 11.21
C ALA A 25 -0.18 -22.39 11.86
N SER A 26 -1.03 -22.96 11.00
CA SER A 26 -1.34 -24.39 11.06
C SER A 26 -1.17 -24.96 9.66
N PHE A 27 -0.12 -25.76 9.47
CA PHE A 27 0.06 -26.63 8.32
C PHE A 27 -0.64 -27.97 8.57
N VAL A 28 -0.93 -28.66 7.46
CA VAL A 28 -1.33 -30.07 7.30
C VAL A 28 -2.84 -30.35 7.30
N HIS A 29 -3.44 -30.37 6.11
CA HIS A 29 -3.78 -31.64 5.45
C HIS A 29 -3.78 -31.46 3.94
N ALA A 30 -3.05 -32.35 3.27
CA ALA A 30 -3.08 -32.53 1.84
C ALA A 30 -4.49 -32.94 1.43
N ASP A 31 -5.03 -32.29 0.40
CA ASP A 31 -6.02 -32.94 -0.44
C ASP A 31 -5.61 -32.73 -1.90
N ASP A 32 -5.59 -33.85 -2.59
CA ASP A 32 -5.05 -34.09 -3.91
C ASP A 32 -5.81 -33.25 -4.95
N SER A 33 -5.13 -32.34 -5.62
CA SER A 33 -5.57 -31.80 -6.90
C SER A 33 -4.36 -31.32 -7.69
N ALA A 34 -3.76 -32.27 -8.38
CA ALA A 34 -2.78 -32.06 -9.43
C ALA A 34 -3.21 -30.92 -10.36
N SER A 35 -2.67 -29.73 -10.12
CA SER A 35 -2.69 -28.62 -11.06
C SER A 35 -1.27 -28.46 -11.54
N GLN A 36 -1.07 -28.75 -12.82
CA GLN A 36 0.20 -28.63 -13.52
C GLN A 36 0.81 -27.23 -13.28
N PRO A 37 2.15 -27.10 -13.25
CA PRO A 37 2.77 -25.79 -13.28
C PRO A 37 2.45 -25.16 -14.64
N VAL A 38 1.47 -24.26 -14.66
CA VAL A 38 1.27 -23.34 -15.77
C VAL A 38 2.57 -22.56 -15.87
N LEU A 39 3.34 -22.80 -16.95
CA LEU A 39 4.45 -21.96 -17.37
C LEU A 39 3.96 -20.51 -17.37
N THR A 40 4.25 -19.79 -16.29
CA THR A 40 3.98 -18.37 -16.16
C THR A 40 4.90 -17.68 -17.15
N LYS A 41 4.38 -17.41 -18.35
CA LYS A 41 4.97 -16.48 -19.30
C LYS A 41 5.30 -15.23 -18.49
N GLN A 42 6.60 -14.93 -18.30
CA GLN A 42 7.03 -13.74 -17.58
C GLN A 42 6.34 -12.54 -18.20
N LYS A 43 5.54 -11.83 -17.40
CA LYS A 43 4.86 -10.61 -17.84
C LYS A 43 5.94 -9.58 -18.15
N LYS A 44 5.96 -9.07 -19.39
CA LYS A 44 6.85 -7.98 -19.79
C LYS A 44 6.42 -6.71 -19.05
N LEU A 45 7.35 -6.10 -18.33
CA LEU A 45 7.16 -4.79 -17.70
C LEU A 45 7.87 -3.74 -18.55
N PHE A 46 7.28 -2.56 -18.67
CA PHE A 46 7.82 -1.45 -19.44
C PHE A 46 7.42 -0.11 -18.82
N ASP A 47 8.09 0.95 -19.26
CA ASP A 47 7.84 2.32 -18.84
C ASP A 47 7.13 3.08 -19.97
N ILE A 48 6.20 3.96 -19.62
CA ILE A 48 5.47 4.79 -20.58
C ILE A 48 5.61 6.24 -20.16
N ASN A 49 6.09 7.10 -21.05
CA ASN A 49 6.04 8.55 -20.88
C ASN A 49 5.27 9.14 -22.06
N PHE A 50 4.13 9.75 -21.78
CA PHE A 50 3.25 10.31 -22.79
C PHE A 50 2.88 11.74 -22.40
N ASP A 51 3.26 12.69 -23.25
CA ASP A 51 3.16 14.13 -22.99
C ASP A 51 1.72 14.68 -23.05
N GLY A 52 0.74 13.80 -23.28
CA GLY A 52 -0.65 14.15 -23.52
C GLY A 52 -0.96 14.24 -25.01
N GLY A 53 -2.22 14.02 -25.37
CA GLY A 53 -2.61 13.93 -26.77
C GLY A 53 -3.95 13.21 -26.95
N SER A 54 -4.07 12.43 -28.02
CA SER A 54 -5.26 11.63 -28.31
C SER A 54 -5.12 10.18 -27.83
N LEU A 55 -6.25 9.50 -27.65
CA LEU A 55 -6.29 8.08 -27.31
C LEU A 55 -5.63 7.22 -28.40
N SER A 56 -5.74 7.64 -29.67
CA SER A 56 -5.05 6.95 -30.78
C SER A 56 -3.53 7.03 -30.69
N GLU A 57 -2.99 8.18 -30.29
CA GLU A 57 -1.55 8.36 -30.08
C GLU A 57 -1.05 7.49 -28.91
N LEU A 58 -1.81 7.44 -27.82
CA LEU A 58 -1.50 6.55 -26.69
C LEU A 58 -1.59 5.07 -27.09
N ALA A 59 -2.60 4.67 -27.85
CA ALA A 59 -2.74 3.28 -28.32
C ALA A 59 -1.55 2.84 -29.17
N ASN A 60 -1.12 3.68 -30.11
CA ASN A 60 0.06 3.42 -30.93
C ASN A 60 1.34 3.26 -30.09
N LEU A 61 1.48 4.06 -29.02
CA LEU A 61 2.61 3.94 -28.10
C LEU A 61 2.56 2.59 -27.34
N LEU A 62 1.38 2.18 -26.88
CA LEU A 62 1.18 0.91 -26.17
C LEU A 62 1.47 -0.32 -27.04
N GLU A 63 1.07 -0.31 -28.32
CA GLU A 63 1.40 -1.39 -29.27
C GLU A 63 2.90 -1.52 -29.55
N GLN A 64 3.63 -0.40 -29.58
CA GLN A 64 5.08 -0.40 -29.76
C GLN A 64 5.79 -1.07 -28.58
N GLU A 65 5.27 -0.87 -27.37
CA GLU A 65 5.83 -1.45 -26.16
C GLU A 65 5.51 -2.93 -25.98
N ASP A 66 4.32 -3.39 -26.40
CA ASP A 66 3.92 -4.79 -26.33
C ASP A 66 3.36 -5.30 -27.67
N SER A 67 4.24 -5.89 -28.48
CA SER A 67 3.90 -6.51 -29.77
C SER A 67 2.98 -7.73 -29.66
N THR A 68 2.63 -8.17 -28.45
CA THR A 68 1.65 -9.24 -28.23
C THR A 68 0.22 -8.72 -28.09
N ALA A 69 0.06 -7.40 -28.01
CA ALA A 69 -1.21 -6.70 -28.04
C ALA A 69 -1.46 -6.10 -29.43
N ASP A 70 -2.69 -6.25 -29.91
CA ASP A 70 -3.24 -5.58 -31.08
C ASP A 70 -4.35 -4.66 -30.55
N ILE A 71 -4.20 -3.35 -30.69
CA ILE A 71 -5.04 -2.33 -30.04
C ILE A 71 -5.87 -1.60 -31.11
N PHE A 72 -7.13 -1.97 -31.19
CA PHE A 72 -8.09 -1.34 -32.08
C PHE A 72 -8.81 -0.18 -31.40
N VAL A 73 -8.59 1.05 -31.87
CA VAL A 73 -9.33 2.25 -31.42
C VAL A 73 -10.54 2.48 -32.31
N GLN A 74 -11.74 2.52 -31.71
CA GLN A 74 -12.97 2.80 -32.44
C GLN A 74 -12.95 4.23 -33.02
N PRO A 75 -13.56 4.47 -34.20
CA PRO A 75 -13.50 5.78 -34.89
C PRO A 75 -14.01 6.96 -34.05
N ASP A 76 -14.97 6.73 -33.16
CA ASP A 76 -15.54 7.75 -32.29
C ASP A 76 -14.70 8.04 -31.05
N ALA A 77 -13.67 7.23 -30.78
CA ALA A 77 -12.74 7.32 -29.65
C ALA A 77 -11.33 7.83 -30.02
N VAL A 78 -11.00 7.91 -31.32
CA VAL A 78 -9.69 8.34 -31.84
C VAL A 78 -9.23 9.66 -31.21
N ASP A 79 -10.11 10.66 -31.19
CA ASP A 79 -9.81 12.02 -30.69
C ASP A 79 -10.10 12.20 -29.19
N PHE A 80 -10.30 11.10 -28.43
CA PHE A 80 -10.50 11.23 -26.99
C PHE A 80 -9.25 11.84 -26.34
N PRO A 81 -9.36 12.98 -25.62
CA PRO A 81 -8.20 13.66 -25.10
C PRO A 81 -7.67 12.94 -23.87
N VAL A 82 -6.39 12.59 -23.92
CA VAL A 82 -5.66 11.92 -22.86
C VAL A 82 -4.69 12.93 -22.23
N PRO A 83 -4.74 13.14 -20.90
CA PRO A 83 -3.80 14.03 -20.22
C PRO A 83 -2.39 13.45 -20.23
N PRO A 84 -1.36 14.27 -19.93
CA PRO A 84 -0.01 13.76 -19.73
C PRO A 84 0.00 12.65 -18.68
N LEU A 85 0.72 11.56 -18.99
CA LEU A 85 0.87 10.40 -18.12
C LEU A 85 2.32 9.88 -18.12
N SER A 86 2.73 9.43 -16.95
CA SER A 86 3.98 8.68 -16.76
C SER A 86 3.65 7.40 -16.02
N MET A 87 4.16 6.28 -16.52
CA MET A 87 4.01 4.93 -15.97
C MET A 87 5.36 4.27 -15.86
N GLN A 88 5.63 3.62 -14.73
CA GLN A 88 6.89 2.92 -14.47
C GLN A 88 6.64 1.46 -14.10
N ALA A 89 7.42 0.56 -14.72
CA ALA A 89 7.40 -0.88 -14.50
C ALA A 89 5.99 -1.49 -14.54
N VAL A 90 5.19 -1.13 -15.56
CA VAL A 90 3.81 -1.59 -15.73
C VAL A 90 3.69 -2.68 -16.81
N ASP A 91 2.68 -3.54 -16.69
CA ASP A 91 2.30 -4.48 -17.75
C ASP A 91 1.14 -3.93 -18.59
N MET A 92 0.86 -4.55 -19.75
CA MET A 92 -0.25 -4.15 -20.61
C MET A 92 -1.60 -4.22 -19.90
N SER A 93 -1.78 -5.15 -18.95
CA SER A 93 -3.01 -5.26 -18.17
C SER A 93 -3.23 -4.04 -17.26
N ALA A 94 -2.17 -3.50 -16.65
CA ALA A 94 -2.21 -2.28 -15.88
C ALA A 94 -2.52 -1.06 -16.75
N CYS A 95 -2.00 -1.02 -17.98
CA CYS A 95 -2.29 0.05 -18.95
C CYS A 95 -3.77 0.05 -19.32
N ILE A 96 -4.33 -1.11 -19.67
CA ILE A 96 -5.77 -1.27 -19.97
C ILE A 96 -6.62 -0.87 -18.77
N TRP A 97 -6.26 -1.33 -17.57
CA TRP A 97 -6.97 -0.96 -16.35
C TRP A 97 -6.94 0.56 -16.09
N MET A 98 -5.83 1.24 -16.38
CA MET A 98 -5.73 2.70 -16.25
C MET A 98 -6.61 3.41 -17.28
N LEU A 99 -6.65 2.92 -18.52
CA LEU A 99 -7.52 3.46 -19.57
C LEU A 99 -8.99 3.46 -19.14
N ASP A 100 -9.50 2.39 -18.53
CA ASP A 100 -10.88 2.32 -17.99
C ASP A 100 -11.22 3.45 -16.99
N HIS A 101 -10.20 4.04 -16.36
CA HIS A 101 -10.37 5.10 -15.38
C HIS A 101 -10.15 6.50 -15.97
N LEU A 102 -9.77 6.61 -17.24
CA LEU A 102 -9.67 7.89 -17.95
C LEU A 102 -11.07 8.44 -18.25
N THR A 103 -11.29 9.68 -17.81
CA THR A 103 -12.54 10.38 -18.07
C THR A 103 -12.26 11.79 -18.56
N SER A 104 -12.95 12.21 -19.62
CA SER A 104 -12.87 13.55 -20.20
C SER A 104 -14.24 14.22 -20.15
N THR A 105 -14.25 15.54 -19.94
CA THR A 105 -15.46 16.36 -19.97
C THR A 105 -15.36 17.29 -21.16
N ARG A 106 -16.32 17.24 -22.08
CA ARG A 106 -16.40 18.17 -23.22
C ARG A 106 -16.92 19.54 -22.79
N GLU A 107 -16.76 20.54 -23.65
CA GLU A 107 -17.27 21.90 -23.46
C GLU A 107 -18.80 21.95 -23.23
N ASN A 108 -19.54 20.96 -23.73
CA ASN A 108 -20.98 20.80 -23.51
C ASN A 108 -21.33 20.17 -22.15
N GLY A 109 -20.35 19.89 -21.29
CA GLY A 109 -20.54 19.23 -19.99
C GLY A 109 -20.75 17.71 -20.07
N GLU A 110 -20.66 17.11 -21.26
CA GLU A 110 -20.78 15.67 -21.45
C GLU A 110 -19.53 14.96 -20.93
N ARG A 111 -19.73 13.98 -20.04
CA ARG A 111 -18.66 13.16 -19.50
C ARG A 111 -18.51 11.90 -20.34
N ARG A 112 -17.32 11.74 -20.91
CA ARG A 112 -16.88 10.56 -21.67
C ARG A 112 -15.92 9.75 -20.83
N THR A 113 -16.04 8.44 -20.93
CA THR A 113 -15.10 7.50 -20.35
C THR A 113 -14.59 6.58 -21.44
N VAL A 114 -13.33 6.19 -21.36
CA VAL A 114 -12.81 5.14 -22.25
C VAL A 114 -13.45 3.83 -21.83
N MET A 115 -13.90 3.05 -22.81
CA MET A 115 -14.37 1.69 -22.63
C MET A 115 -13.30 0.76 -23.20
N THR A 116 -12.88 -0.24 -22.43
CA THR A 116 -11.95 -1.26 -22.91
C THR A 116 -12.60 -2.63 -22.93
N ASP A 117 -12.49 -3.32 -24.07
CA ASP A 117 -12.86 -4.73 -24.22
C ASP A 117 -11.61 -5.52 -24.62
N THR A 118 -11.38 -6.68 -24.01
CA THR A 118 -10.20 -7.51 -24.30
C THR A 118 -10.61 -8.91 -24.76
N TYR A 119 -10.06 -9.35 -25.90
CA TYR A 119 -10.29 -10.67 -26.49
C TYR A 119 -8.97 -11.40 -26.71
N MET A 120 -8.98 -12.72 -26.58
CA MET A 120 -7.85 -13.56 -26.98
C MET A 120 -8.13 -14.14 -28.37
N VAL A 121 -7.29 -13.80 -29.35
CA VAL A 121 -7.42 -14.24 -30.74
C VAL A 121 -6.68 -15.57 -30.93
N PRO A 122 -7.17 -16.49 -31.80
CA PRO A 122 -6.42 -17.68 -32.19
C PRO A 122 -5.00 -17.32 -32.66
N GLY A 123 -3.98 -17.83 -31.98
CA GLY A 123 -2.58 -17.41 -32.16
C GLY A 123 -1.94 -16.81 -30.90
N GLY A 124 -2.74 -16.51 -29.87
CA GLY A 124 -2.26 -16.04 -28.57
C GLY A 124 -2.05 -14.53 -28.49
N THR A 125 -2.37 -13.79 -29.56
CA THR A 125 -2.41 -12.33 -29.58
C THR A 125 -3.62 -11.82 -28.79
N ARG A 126 -3.40 -10.79 -27.98
CA ARG A 126 -4.44 -10.11 -27.23
C ARG A 126 -4.99 -8.96 -28.08
N LEU A 127 -6.26 -9.01 -28.45
CA LEU A 127 -6.96 -7.89 -29.09
C LEU A 127 -7.58 -7.01 -28.00
N VAL A 128 -7.23 -5.72 -27.99
CA VAL A 128 -7.78 -4.71 -27.09
C VAL A 128 -8.60 -3.74 -27.93
N VAL A 129 -9.89 -3.61 -27.63
CA VAL A 129 -10.79 -2.67 -28.31
C VAL A 129 -11.03 -1.48 -27.39
N LEU A 130 -10.69 -0.29 -27.87
CA LEU A 130 -10.86 0.97 -27.15
C LEU A 130 -11.99 1.77 -27.77
N GLY A 131 -13.04 2.04 -27.00
CA GLY A 131 -14.21 2.80 -27.42
C GLY A 131 -14.53 3.98 -26.50
N ASN A 132 -15.54 4.76 -26.88
CA ASN A 132 -16.09 5.82 -26.06
C ASN A 132 -17.42 5.40 -25.45
N SER A 133 -17.55 5.54 -24.13
CA SER A 133 -18.83 5.42 -23.44
C SER A 133 -19.30 6.79 -22.96
N PHE A 134 -20.58 7.05 -23.20
CA PHE A 134 -21.25 8.28 -22.80
C PHE A 134 -22.03 8.03 -21.51
N SER A 135 -21.63 8.67 -20.42
CA SER A 135 -22.46 8.73 -19.23
C SER A 135 -23.25 10.04 -19.24
N ASN A 136 -24.57 9.95 -19.43
CA ASN A 136 -25.44 11.10 -19.19
C ASN A 136 -25.33 11.48 -17.70
N PRO A 137 -25.14 12.76 -17.34
CA PRO A 137 -25.20 13.19 -15.95
C PRO A 137 -26.66 13.23 -15.48
N SER A 138 -27.32 12.08 -15.40
CA SER A 138 -28.68 11.92 -14.84
C SER A 138 -28.99 10.44 -14.57
N ARG A 139 -29.24 10.13 -13.29
CA ARG A 139 -29.58 8.82 -12.67
C ARG A 139 -28.40 7.96 -12.23
N SER A 140 -27.92 8.32 -11.04
CA SER A 140 -27.59 7.42 -9.94
C SER A 140 -28.16 5.99 -10.06
N LEU A 141 -27.28 5.00 -10.01
CA LEU A 141 -27.57 3.67 -9.44
C LEU A 141 -26.27 3.03 -8.92
N ALA A 142 -25.69 3.66 -7.90
CA ALA A 142 -24.88 3.01 -6.85
C ALA A 142 -24.46 4.08 -5.82
N THR A 143 -25.36 4.41 -4.90
CA THR A 143 -24.99 4.99 -3.61
C THR A 143 -24.37 3.90 -2.74
N PRO A 144 -23.15 4.08 -2.18
CA PRO A 144 -22.94 3.90 -0.76
C PRO A 144 -23.34 5.23 -0.10
N ARG A 145 -24.40 5.13 0.68
CA ARG A 145 -25.05 6.16 1.46
C ARG A 145 -24.10 6.67 2.55
N ASN A 146 -23.51 7.85 2.40
CA ASN A 146 -23.50 8.94 3.40
C ASN A 146 -22.59 10.11 2.97
N GLU A 147 -22.98 11.31 3.41
CA GLU A 147 -22.29 12.62 3.25
C GLU A 147 -22.68 13.48 2.03
N ALA A 148 -23.97 13.49 1.68
CA ALA A 148 -24.57 14.65 1.02
C ALA A 148 -25.22 15.56 2.07
N ARG A 149 -24.50 16.57 2.56
CA ARG A 149 -25.06 17.87 2.99
C ARG A 149 -23.97 18.85 3.44
N SER A 150 -23.23 19.40 2.49
CA SER A 150 -22.83 20.83 2.48
C SER A 150 -21.91 21.09 1.28
N ARG A 151 -22.06 22.28 0.68
CA ARG A 151 -21.31 22.82 -0.48
C ARG A 151 -21.86 22.50 -1.88
N ALA A 152 -23.17 22.70 -2.05
CA ALA A 152 -23.66 23.39 -3.24
C ALA A 152 -23.47 24.89 -3.02
N ARG A 153 -22.38 25.47 -3.54
CA ARG A 153 -22.18 26.90 -3.87
C ARG A 153 -20.69 27.15 -4.14
N ARG A 154 -20.37 27.25 -5.44
CA ARG A 154 -19.26 27.96 -6.11
C ARG A 154 -18.79 27.12 -7.30
N ALA A 155 -19.63 27.07 -8.33
CA ALA A 155 -19.12 27.08 -9.69
C ALA A 155 -18.65 28.52 -9.94
N VAL A 156 -17.44 28.81 -9.47
CA VAL A 156 -16.69 30.01 -9.84
C VAL A 156 -15.55 29.45 -10.66
N ASP A 157 -15.37 29.99 -11.87
CA ASP A 157 -14.24 29.74 -12.76
C ASP A 157 -12.96 29.46 -11.99
N GLU A 158 -12.68 28.17 -11.77
CA GLU A 158 -11.38 27.72 -11.35
C GLU A 158 -10.64 27.47 -12.66
N PRO A 159 -9.56 28.21 -12.96
CA PRO A 159 -8.80 27.96 -14.18
C PRO A 159 -8.44 26.48 -14.15
N VAL A 160 -8.70 25.75 -15.24
CA VAL A 160 -8.41 24.32 -15.40
C VAL A 160 -6.93 24.12 -15.07
N ARG A 161 -6.63 23.91 -13.79
CA ARG A 161 -5.28 23.61 -13.32
C ARG A 161 -5.00 22.28 -13.97
N LYS A 162 -4.00 22.23 -14.83
CA LYS A 162 -3.59 21.03 -15.58
C LYS A 162 -3.45 19.86 -14.61
N THR A 163 -4.50 19.06 -14.50
CA THR A 163 -4.50 17.85 -13.69
C THR A 163 -3.65 16.83 -14.41
N THR A 164 -2.61 16.35 -13.75
CA THR A 164 -1.70 15.33 -14.30
C THR A 164 -2.13 13.98 -13.73
N ILE A 165 -2.06 12.93 -14.53
CA ILE A 165 -2.32 11.56 -14.08
C ILE A 165 -0.99 10.83 -14.08
N GLU A 166 -0.51 10.45 -12.91
CA GLU A 166 0.68 9.61 -12.79
C GLU A 166 0.30 8.26 -12.24
N THR A 167 0.86 7.22 -12.83
CA THR A 167 0.57 5.84 -12.49
C THR A 167 1.87 5.12 -12.20
N THR A 168 1.97 4.33 -11.14
CA THR A 168 3.17 3.52 -10.90
C THR A 168 2.83 2.14 -10.38
N SER A 169 3.71 1.20 -10.65
CA SER A 169 3.64 -0.14 -10.08
C SER A 169 3.96 -0.09 -8.59
N ILE A 170 3.08 -0.65 -7.78
CA ILE A 170 3.28 -0.88 -6.34
C ILE A 170 3.44 -2.36 -6.02
N GLY A 171 3.64 -3.21 -7.03
CA GLY A 171 3.74 -4.66 -6.86
C GLY A 171 4.79 -5.07 -5.85
N TYR A 172 5.94 -4.39 -5.83
CA TYR A 172 6.97 -4.63 -4.83
C TYR A 172 6.46 -4.41 -3.40
N LEU A 173 5.79 -3.28 -3.12
CA LEU A 173 5.23 -2.98 -1.80
C LEU A 173 4.18 -4.02 -1.38
N LEU A 174 3.30 -4.41 -2.31
CA LEU A 174 2.27 -5.41 -2.06
C LEU A 174 2.87 -6.79 -1.73
N THR A 175 3.89 -7.22 -2.46
CA THR A 175 4.57 -8.51 -2.22
C THR A 175 5.30 -8.56 -0.87
N ARG A 176 5.73 -7.41 -0.36
CA ARG A 176 6.41 -7.28 0.95
C ARG A 176 5.43 -7.07 2.11
N GLY A 177 4.13 -7.19 1.88
CA GLY A 177 3.10 -7.18 2.93
C GLY A 177 2.50 -5.80 3.23
N ILE A 178 2.86 -4.74 2.49
CA ILE A 178 2.15 -3.46 2.58
C ILE A 178 0.84 -3.61 1.81
N THR A 179 -0.29 -3.43 2.49
CA THR A 179 -1.60 -3.54 1.84
C THR A 179 -1.99 -2.26 1.09
N ALA A 180 -2.85 -2.40 0.09
CA ALA A 180 -3.42 -1.24 -0.61
C ALA A 180 -4.15 -0.30 0.36
N GLU A 181 -4.81 -0.86 1.38
CA GLU A 181 -5.47 -0.12 2.45
C GLU A 181 -4.48 0.75 3.21
N THR A 182 -3.34 0.19 3.62
CA THR A 182 -2.28 0.92 4.31
C THR A 182 -1.74 2.08 3.45
N ILE A 183 -1.52 1.86 2.16
CA ILE A 183 -1.06 2.93 1.25
C ILE A 183 -2.11 4.05 1.18
N LEU A 184 -3.39 3.71 0.99
CA LEU A 184 -4.47 4.69 0.93
C LEU A 184 -4.64 5.45 2.25
N GLU A 185 -4.48 4.81 3.39
CA GLU A 185 -4.57 5.46 4.72
C GLU A 185 -3.44 6.46 4.94
N ASN A 186 -2.21 6.12 4.55
CA ASN A 186 -1.08 7.04 4.62
C ASN A 186 -1.28 8.26 3.70
N ILE A 187 -1.72 8.02 2.46
CA ILE A 187 -2.02 9.11 1.52
C ILE A 187 -3.14 10.02 2.06
N LYS A 188 -4.23 9.44 2.58
CA LYS A 188 -5.32 10.22 3.19
C LYS A 188 -4.85 11.04 4.39
N SER A 189 -3.99 10.47 5.22
CA SER A 189 -3.39 11.16 6.36
C SER A 189 -2.55 12.34 5.90
N MET A 190 -1.71 12.16 4.88
CA MET A 190 -0.93 13.24 4.27
C MET A 190 -1.83 14.35 3.70
N GLN A 191 -2.86 14.00 2.92
CA GLN A 191 -3.81 14.98 2.38
C GLN A 191 -4.63 15.71 3.45
N SER A 192 -4.76 15.15 4.66
CA SER A 192 -5.44 15.80 5.78
C SER A 192 -4.61 16.90 6.44
N LEU A 193 -3.29 16.90 6.22
CA LEU A 193 -2.37 17.93 6.70
C LEU A 193 -2.33 19.15 5.77
N GLU A 194 -2.84 19.02 4.54
CA GLU A 194 -2.97 20.15 3.62
C GLU A 194 -4.11 21.10 4.06
N PRO A 195 -3.97 22.42 3.82
CA PRO A 195 -5.03 23.37 4.13
C PRO A 195 -6.34 22.98 3.41
N GLU A 196 -7.48 23.09 4.12
CA GLU A 196 -8.83 22.67 3.67
C GLU A 196 -9.28 23.21 2.30
N GLN A 197 -8.57 24.19 1.74
CA GLN A 197 -8.89 24.85 0.47
C GLN A 197 -8.15 24.25 -0.73
N SER A 198 -7.22 23.31 -0.53
CA SER A 198 -6.53 22.63 -1.64
C SER A 198 -7.41 21.50 -2.21
N PRO A 199 -7.60 21.40 -3.54
CA PRO A 199 -8.30 20.27 -4.13
C PRO A 199 -7.48 18.99 -3.89
N ARG A 200 -8.07 17.97 -3.26
CA ARG A 200 -7.36 16.72 -2.92
C ARG A 200 -7.07 15.88 -4.17
N ALA A 201 -5.88 15.28 -4.24
CA ALA A 201 -5.57 14.33 -5.30
C ALA A 201 -6.46 13.07 -5.18
N LYS A 202 -6.96 12.59 -6.31
CA LYS A 202 -7.72 11.35 -6.40
C LYS A 202 -6.75 10.19 -6.58
N VAL A 203 -6.82 9.19 -5.70
CA VAL A 203 -5.95 8.01 -5.74
C VAL A 203 -6.79 6.75 -5.91
N ILE A 204 -6.38 5.87 -6.83
CA ILE A 204 -7.03 4.59 -7.12
C ILE A 204 -5.95 3.51 -7.16
N ILE A 205 -6.20 2.36 -6.51
CA ILE A 205 -5.26 1.23 -6.51
C ILE A 205 -5.93 0.01 -7.13
N SER A 206 -5.24 -0.64 -8.06
CA SER A 206 -5.57 -1.96 -8.59
C SER A 206 -4.80 -3.04 -7.84
N LYS A 207 -5.47 -3.85 -7.04
CA LYS A 207 -4.83 -5.00 -6.38
C LYS A 207 -4.41 -6.08 -7.37
N SER A 208 -5.20 -6.31 -8.43
CA SER A 208 -4.94 -7.34 -9.44
C SER A 208 -3.80 -6.98 -10.37
N SER A 209 -3.67 -5.69 -10.71
CA SER A 209 -2.59 -5.19 -11.57
C SER A 209 -1.41 -4.64 -10.77
N ALA A 210 -1.54 -4.59 -9.45
CA ALA A 210 -0.55 -4.06 -8.52
C ALA A 210 -0.07 -2.64 -8.87
N VAL A 211 -1.00 -1.76 -9.21
CA VAL A 211 -0.72 -0.40 -9.71
C VAL A 211 -1.50 0.63 -8.90
N ILE A 212 -0.88 1.79 -8.67
CA ILE A 212 -1.52 2.98 -8.12
C ILE A 212 -1.61 4.06 -9.18
N MET A 213 -2.79 4.66 -9.34
CA MET A 213 -3.02 5.83 -10.18
C MET A 213 -3.36 7.02 -9.28
N VAL A 214 -2.64 8.13 -9.50
CA VAL A 214 -2.81 9.39 -8.79
C VAL A 214 -3.17 10.46 -9.81
N ASN A 215 -4.29 11.13 -9.58
CA ASN A 215 -4.71 12.28 -10.37
C ASN A 215 -4.77 13.52 -9.47
N GLY A 216 -3.95 14.52 -9.76
CA GLY A 216 -3.86 15.72 -8.95
C GLY A 216 -2.98 16.80 -9.57
N SER A 217 -2.61 17.79 -8.75
CA SER A 217 -1.57 18.75 -9.12
C SER A 217 -0.19 18.12 -8.99
N ARG A 218 0.79 18.64 -9.74
CA ARG A 218 2.15 18.08 -9.75
C ARG A 218 2.77 17.98 -8.34
N SER A 219 2.62 19.00 -7.50
CA SER A 219 3.19 18.95 -6.13
C SER A 219 2.54 17.86 -5.26
N GLN A 220 1.25 17.58 -5.45
CA GLN A 220 0.58 16.51 -4.71
C GLN A 220 1.04 15.14 -5.17
N ILE A 221 1.29 15.00 -6.48
CA ILE A 221 1.83 13.77 -7.03
C ILE A 221 3.25 13.55 -6.51
N ASP A 222 4.12 14.56 -6.56
CA ASP A 222 5.50 14.49 -6.04
C ASP A 222 5.51 14.10 -4.53
N GLN A 223 4.57 14.64 -3.73
CA GLN A 223 4.42 14.26 -2.32
C GLN A 223 4.00 12.80 -2.15
N ILE A 224 3.02 12.33 -2.93
CA ILE A 224 2.57 10.93 -2.90
C ILE A 224 3.71 9.99 -3.32
N TRP A 225 4.50 10.38 -4.32
CA TRP A 225 5.67 9.62 -4.75
C TRP A 225 6.74 9.55 -3.67
N GLY A 226 7.08 10.68 -3.05
CA GLY A 226 8.03 10.67 -1.93
C GLY A 226 7.58 9.79 -0.76
N LEU A 227 6.28 9.69 -0.50
CA LEU A 227 5.72 8.74 0.47
C LEU A 227 5.92 7.29 0.02
N LEU A 228 5.64 6.96 -1.25
CA LEU A 228 5.81 5.61 -1.78
C LEU A 228 7.29 5.18 -1.76
N GLU A 229 8.20 6.06 -2.14
CA GLU A 229 9.65 5.85 -2.07
C GLU A 229 10.10 5.63 -0.62
N ALA A 230 9.66 6.46 0.33
CA ALA A 230 9.99 6.28 1.74
C ALA A 230 9.45 4.95 2.31
N MET A 231 8.27 4.50 1.85
CA MET A 231 7.74 3.18 2.21
C MET A 231 8.57 2.05 1.62
N GLU A 232 9.05 2.21 0.39
CA GLU A 232 9.94 1.24 -0.25
C GLU A 232 11.28 1.14 0.47
N ASP A 233 11.92 2.26 0.75
CA ASP A 233 13.21 2.34 1.45
C ASP A 233 13.12 1.76 2.86
N SER A 234 12.04 2.06 3.58
CA SER A 234 11.78 1.47 4.91
C SER A 234 11.69 -0.07 4.84
N MET A 235 11.10 -0.61 3.78
CA MET A 235 11.03 -2.06 3.58
C MET A 235 12.36 -2.67 3.17
N ARG A 236 13.13 -1.99 2.31
CA ARG A 236 14.50 -2.41 1.96
C ARG A 236 15.38 -2.46 3.21
N TYR A 237 15.33 -1.42 4.05
CA TYR A 237 16.07 -1.41 5.31
C TYR A 237 15.68 -2.57 6.24
N ARG A 238 14.38 -2.89 6.35
CA ARG A 238 13.94 -4.05 7.15
C ARG A 238 14.42 -5.39 6.58
N SER A 239 14.51 -5.53 5.25
CA SER A 239 15.07 -6.74 4.65
C SER A 239 16.58 -6.82 4.83
N ASP A 240 17.28 -5.70 4.79
CA ASP A 240 18.74 -5.64 4.94
C ASP A 240 19.16 -5.96 6.38
N VAL A 241 18.43 -5.43 7.36
CA VAL A 241 18.62 -5.79 8.79
C VAL A 241 18.26 -7.25 9.08
N ALA A 242 17.31 -7.83 8.34
CA ALA A 242 16.96 -9.25 8.46
C ALA A 242 17.94 -10.19 7.72
N SER A 243 18.87 -9.65 6.92
CA SER A 243 19.85 -10.41 6.14
C SER A 243 21.30 -10.17 6.55
N GLU A 244 21.54 -9.42 7.64
CA GLU A 244 22.79 -9.60 8.37
C GLU A 244 22.87 -11.06 8.84
N PRO A 245 23.99 -11.77 8.59
CA PRO A 245 24.20 -13.08 9.16
C PRO A 245 24.34 -12.89 10.67
N VAL A 246 23.21 -13.01 11.37
CA VAL A 246 23.22 -13.37 12.78
C VAL A 246 24.04 -14.64 12.84
N ASN A 247 25.23 -14.57 13.44
CA ASN A 247 26.09 -15.73 13.68
C ASN A 247 25.21 -16.93 14.04
N GLU A 248 25.28 -17.97 13.22
CA GLU A 248 24.34 -19.12 13.16
C GLU A 248 24.31 -20.00 14.44
N ASP A 249 24.95 -19.60 15.54
CA ASP A 249 25.03 -20.40 16.77
C ASP A 249 23.94 -20.09 17.83
N VAL A 250 23.00 -19.17 17.57
CA VAL A 250 21.91 -18.87 18.54
C VAL A 250 20.53 -19.36 18.05
N ALA A 251 20.44 -19.93 16.85
CA ALA A 251 19.17 -20.36 16.26
C ALA A 251 18.79 -21.78 16.73
N SER A 252 18.12 -21.87 17.89
CA SER A 252 17.01 -22.81 18.20
C SER A 252 16.67 -22.82 19.70
N GLN A 253 16.39 -21.66 20.30
CA GLN A 253 15.78 -21.62 21.63
C GLN A 253 14.35 -21.13 21.50
N GLU A 254 13.39 -22.06 21.64
CA GLU A 254 11.98 -21.71 21.70
C GLU A 254 11.74 -20.86 22.96
N PRO A 255 10.94 -19.78 22.85
CA PRO A 255 10.57 -19.00 24.01
C PRO A 255 9.80 -19.89 24.99
N ASN A 256 10.15 -19.83 26.27
CA ASN A 256 9.40 -20.51 27.32
C ASN A 256 7.95 -19.99 27.39
N GLU A 257 7.08 -20.65 28.17
CA GLU A 257 5.67 -20.27 28.36
C GLU A 257 5.48 -18.79 28.78
N CYS A 258 6.51 -18.16 29.35
CA CYS A 258 6.55 -16.74 29.70
C CYS A 258 6.94 -15.79 28.54
N GLY A 259 7.15 -16.30 27.33
CA GLY A 259 7.66 -15.54 26.18
C GLY A 259 9.14 -15.17 26.27
N VAL A 260 9.90 -15.79 27.19
CA VAL A 260 11.31 -15.46 27.47
C VAL A 260 12.21 -16.53 26.87
N ILE A 261 13.14 -16.11 26.02
CA ILE A 261 14.29 -16.92 25.58
C ILE A 261 15.34 -16.91 26.71
N VAL A 262 15.53 -18.02 27.40
CA VAL A 262 16.50 -18.11 28.51
C VAL A 262 17.87 -18.37 27.91
N MET A 263 18.75 -17.38 27.97
CA MET A 263 20.12 -17.49 27.47
C MET A 263 21.07 -17.78 28.64
N GLU A 264 22.07 -18.62 28.38
CA GLU A 264 23.19 -18.82 29.29
C GLU A 264 24.15 -17.62 29.24
N LEU A 265 24.92 -17.40 30.31
CA LEU A 265 25.81 -16.23 30.42
C LEU A 265 26.83 -16.17 29.27
N GLU A 266 27.41 -17.31 28.90
CA GLU A 266 28.36 -17.44 27.79
C GLU A 266 27.74 -17.00 26.45
N GLN A 267 26.44 -17.24 26.24
CA GLN A 267 25.72 -16.81 25.05
C GLN A 267 25.45 -15.29 25.07
N LEU A 268 25.17 -14.73 26.24
CA LEU A 268 25.02 -13.27 26.40
C LEU A 268 26.34 -12.55 26.14
N GLU A 269 27.48 -13.13 26.52
CA GLU A 269 28.81 -12.59 26.25
C GLU A 269 29.16 -12.57 24.75
N LEU A 270 28.54 -13.42 23.93
CA LEU A 270 28.73 -13.42 22.47
C LEU A 270 27.91 -12.35 21.74
N LEU A 271 26.88 -11.79 22.38
CA LEU A 271 26.02 -10.77 21.77
C LEU A 271 26.75 -9.44 21.57
N THR A 272 26.47 -8.74 20.47
CA THR A 272 26.98 -7.38 20.26
C THR A 272 26.36 -6.39 21.25
N LEU A 273 26.98 -5.22 21.45
CA LEU A 273 26.45 -4.18 22.35
C LEU A 273 25.01 -3.77 21.98
N ASP A 274 24.71 -3.65 20.69
CA ASP A 274 23.37 -3.26 20.23
C ASP A 274 22.35 -4.41 20.38
N GLN A 275 22.78 -5.66 20.22
CA GLN A 275 21.95 -6.83 20.53
C GLN A 275 21.62 -6.93 22.03
N LEU A 276 22.60 -6.68 22.91
CA LEU A 276 22.38 -6.64 24.36
C LEU A 276 21.42 -5.50 24.76
N ARG A 277 21.57 -4.32 24.18
CA ARG A 277 20.64 -3.19 24.39
C ARG A 277 19.23 -3.54 23.96
N SER A 278 19.08 -4.13 22.77
CA SER A 278 17.79 -4.61 22.27
C SER A 278 17.17 -5.63 23.23
N ARG A 279 17.95 -6.61 23.70
CA ARG A 279 17.51 -7.64 24.65
C ARG A 279 17.02 -7.06 25.98
N VAL A 280 17.72 -6.07 26.53
CA VAL A 280 17.31 -5.37 27.76
C VAL A 280 15.98 -4.65 27.56
N THR A 281 15.77 -4.01 26.41
CA THR A 281 14.48 -3.36 26.09
C THR A 281 13.33 -4.36 25.95
N GLU A 282 13.60 -5.50 25.31
CA GLU A 282 12.65 -6.60 25.14
C GLU A 282 12.23 -7.18 26.51
N LEU A 283 13.17 -7.53 27.38
CA LEU A 283 12.89 -8.05 28.72
C LEU A 283 12.12 -7.03 29.58
N SER A 284 12.42 -5.74 29.45
CA SER A 284 11.69 -4.65 30.12
C SER A 284 10.23 -4.55 29.63
N SER A 285 10.00 -4.77 28.33
CA SER A 285 8.65 -4.81 27.75
C SER A 285 7.87 -6.05 28.21
N LEU A 286 8.51 -7.23 28.22
CA LEU A 286 7.93 -8.49 28.67
C LEU A 286 7.54 -8.41 30.16
N ARG A 287 8.37 -7.78 31.00
CA ARG A 287 8.05 -7.55 32.41
C ARG A 287 6.76 -6.74 32.60
N LYS A 288 6.47 -5.80 31.71
CA LYS A 288 5.22 -5.00 31.76
C LYS A 288 4.01 -5.81 31.30
N GLN A 289 4.19 -6.71 30.33
CA GLN A 289 3.14 -7.58 29.81
C GLN A 289 2.76 -8.69 30.80
N MET A 290 3.75 -9.27 31.50
CA MET A 290 3.54 -10.38 32.46
C MET A 290 3.18 -9.90 33.87
N ARG A 291 2.47 -8.76 33.99
CA ARG A 291 2.00 -8.23 35.29
C ARG A 291 0.95 -9.16 35.89
N GLY A 292 1.32 -9.87 36.97
CA GLY A 292 0.44 -10.79 37.69
C GLY A 292 0.91 -12.24 37.75
N ASN A 293 1.92 -12.62 36.95
CA ASN A 293 2.58 -13.93 37.04
C ASN A 293 3.96 -13.78 37.70
N GLN A 294 4.06 -14.21 38.96
CA GLN A 294 5.26 -14.02 39.77
C GLN A 294 6.45 -14.84 39.25
N GLU A 295 6.22 -16.08 38.82
CA GLU A 295 7.27 -16.98 38.29
C GLU A 295 7.89 -16.41 37.01
N CYS A 296 7.05 -15.91 36.10
CA CYS A 296 7.55 -15.25 34.88
C CYS A 296 8.30 -13.95 35.20
N GLN A 297 7.87 -13.18 36.21
CA GLN A 297 8.57 -11.96 36.60
C GLN A 297 9.95 -12.25 37.20
N ASP A 298 10.09 -13.31 37.98
CA ASP A 298 11.38 -13.71 38.56
C ASP A 298 12.34 -14.24 37.49
N LEU A 299 11.83 -14.97 36.50
CA LEU A 299 12.61 -15.41 35.34
C LEU A 299 13.10 -14.23 34.48
N ILE A 300 12.18 -13.30 34.13
CA ILE A 300 12.52 -12.09 33.37
C ILE A 300 13.54 -11.25 34.13
N LYS A 301 13.37 -11.11 35.45
CA LYS A 301 14.29 -10.34 36.28
C LYS A 301 15.69 -10.96 36.28
N THR A 302 15.81 -12.28 36.38
CA THR A 302 17.09 -12.99 36.34
C THR A 302 17.81 -12.73 35.02
N GLN A 303 17.14 -12.97 33.89
CA GLN A 303 17.69 -12.75 32.55
C GLN A 303 18.04 -11.28 32.28
N PHE A 304 17.23 -10.36 32.82
CA PHE A 304 17.49 -8.91 32.73
C PHE A 304 18.75 -8.51 33.49
N MET A 305 18.95 -9.05 34.70
CA MET A 305 20.14 -8.78 35.50
C MET A 305 21.40 -9.32 34.81
N SER A 306 21.37 -10.56 34.30
CA SER A 306 22.49 -11.14 33.57
C SER A 306 22.83 -10.36 32.29
N SER A 307 21.81 -9.92 31.53
CA SER A 307 22.03 -9.09 30.33
C SER A 307 22.63 -7.71 30.67
N MET A 308 22.19 -7.10 31.77
CA MET A 308 22.70 -5.82 32.25
C MET A 308 24.14 -5.91 32.79
N GLU A 309 24.50 -7.03 33.41
CA GLU A 309 25.86 -7.29 33.90
C GLU A 309 26.84 -7.38 32.74
N VAL A 310 26.54 -8.19 31.72
CA VAL A 310 27.36 -8.29 30.49
C VAL A 310 27.42 -6.95 29.75
N LEU A 311 26.29 -6.22 29.67
CA LEU A 311 26.26 -4.89 29.06
C LEU A 311 27.18 -3.92 29.79
N LYS A 312 27.15 -3.93 31.13
CA LYS A 312 28.01 -3.08 31.97
C LYS A 312 29.48 -3.44 31.77
N ASP A 313 29.83 -4.71 31.75
CA ASP A 313 31.22 -5.16 31.57
C ASP A 313 31.77 -4.78 30.19
N LYS A 314 30.95 -4.89 29.13
CA LYS A 314 31.34 -4.45 27.78
C LYS A 314 31.44 -2.93 27.62
N THR A 315 30.66 -2.16 28.36
CA THR A 315 30.71 -0.68 28.32
C THR A 315 31.74 -0.07 29.28
N GLY A 316 32.20 -0.82 30.28
CA GLY A 316 33.19 -0.37 31.26
C GLY A 316 34.63 -0.81 30.99
N GLY A 317 34.85 -1.61 29.93
CA GLY A 317 36.16 -2.06 29.46
C GLY A 317 36.76 -1.21 28.33
N GLU A 318 36.08 -0.13 27.93
CA GLU A 318 36.60 0.95 27.07
C GLU A 318 37.03 2.15 27.93
#